data_AF-A0A239R772-F1
#
_entry.id   AF-A0A239R772-F1
#
_cell.length_a   1.000
_cell.length_b   1.000
_cell.length_c   1.000
_cell.angle_alpha   90.00
_cell.angle_beta   90.00
_cell.angle_gamma   90.00
#
_symmetry.space_group_name_H-M   'P 1'
#
loop_
_entity.id
_entity.type
_entity.pdbx_description
1 polymer ?
#
loop_
_entity_poly.entity_id
_entity_poly.type
_entity_poly.pdbx_seq_one_letter_code
_entity_poly.pdbx_strand_id
1 'polypeptide(L)'
;MTNEQIIADVAVTSGLFTEAEIVDFIESGREIPLHTFQGWAARGNYRIKAGEHGIETRLWKKRKPNNPEKNSHDEKQEDDKGFYLTKAYLFSADQVEIREDIKCVV
;
A
#
# COMPACT_ATOMS: atom_id res chain seq x y z
N MET A 1 -10.41 8.06 -8.65
CA MET A 1 -9.23 8.10 -7.76
C MET A 1 -8.43 6.83 -7.99
N THR A 2 -7.15 6.93 -8.35
CA THR A 2 -6.27 5.76 -8.50
C THR A 2 -5.62 5.38 -7.16
N ASN A 3 -5.08 4.17 -7.07
CA ASN A 3 -4.33 3.76 -5.87
C ASN A 3 -3.12 4.66 -5.61
N GLU A 4 -2.44 5.12 -6.66
CA GLU A 4 -1.30 6.05 -6.55
C GLU A 4 -1.73 7.39 -5.93
N GLN A 5 -2.86 7.95 -6.37
CA GLN A 5 -3.41 9.18 -5.80
C GLN A 5 -3.77 9.02 -4.33
N ILE A 6 -4.34 7.88 -3.94
CA ILE A 6 -4.66 7.58 -2.54
C ILE A 6 -3.38 7.49 -1.70
N ILE A 7 -2.34 6.82 -2.21
CA ILE A 7 -1.06 6.68 -1.51
C ILE A 7 -0.38 8.05 -1.35
N ALA A 8 -0.39 8.88 -2.39
CA ALA A 8 0.13 10.25 -2.37
C ALA A 8 -0.58 11.12 -1.32
N ASP A 9 -1.91 11.12 -1.31
CA ASP A 9 -2.72 11.88 -0.36
C ASP A 9 -2.46 11.45 1.10
N VAL A 10 -2.36 10.15 1.33
CA VAL A 10 -2.06 9.58 2.66
C VAL A 10 -0.63 9.91 3.09
N ALA A 11 0.33 9.88 2.17
CA ALA A 11 1.73 10.24 2.44
C ALA A 11 1.85 11.68 2.94
N VAL A 12 1.10 12.60 2.32
CA VAL A 12 1.03 14.01 2.72
C VAL A 12 0.28 14.17 4.04
N THR A 13 -0.89 13.54 4.16
CA THR A 13 -1.74 13.64 5.37
C THR A 13 -1.05 13.08 6.62
N SER A 14 -0.25 12.03 6.47
CA SER A 14 0.54 11.44 7.56
C SER A 14 1.77 12.26 7.92
N GLY A 15 2.13 13.28 7.13
CA GLY A 15 3.33 14.08 7.31
C GLY A 15 4.63 13.33 7.04
N LEU A 16 4.57 12.15 6.40
CA LEU A 16 5.76 11.39 6.02
C LEU A 16 6.49 12.02 4.83
N PHE A 17 5.72 12.62 3.91
CA PHE A 17 6.24 13.29 2.73
C PHE A 17 5.53 14.62 2.54
N THR A 18 6.25 15.60 2.02
CA THR A 18 5.65 16.87 1.57
C THR A 18 5.02 16.71 0.19
N GLU A 19 4.04 17.57 -0.14
CA GLU A 19 3.46 17.60 -1.49
C GLU A 19 4.52 17.80 -2.57
N ALA A 20 5.54 18.61 -2.29
CA ALA A 20 6.66 18.87 -3.19
C ALA A 20 7.49 17.60 -3.45
N GLU A 21 7.76 16.78 -2.43
CA GLU A 21 8.45 15.50 -2.60
C GLU A 21 7.61 14.51 -3.41
N ILE A 22 6.31 14.44 -3.16
CA ILE A 22 5.39 13.59 -3.93
C ILE A 22 5.38 13.99 -5.41
N VAL A 23 5.34 15.29 -5.71
CA VAL A 23 5.45 15.80 -7.08
C VAL A 23 6.79 15.42 -7.69
N ASP A 24 7.91 15.60 -6.97
CA ASP A 24 9.23 15.18 -7.45
C ASP A 24 9.30 13.68 -7.77
N PHE A 25 8.70 12.83 -6.93
CA PHE A 25 8.61 11.39 -7.19
C PHE A 25 7.85 11.12 -8.49
N ILE A 26 6.68 11.73 -8.65
CA ILE A 26 5.82 11.55 -9.84
C ILE A 26 6.53 12.07 -11.10
N GLU A 27 7.12 13.26 -11.06
CA GLU A 27 7.84 13.88 -12.19
C GLU A 27 9.10 13.11 -12.56
N SER A 28 9.84 12.60 -11.56
CA SER A 28 11.02 11.77 -11.75
C SER A 28 10.67 10.36 -12.26
N GLY A 29 9.39 10.00 -12.34
CA GLY A 29 8.94 8.63 -12.62
C GLY A 29 9.35 7.62 -11.55
N ARG A 30 9.63 8.10 -10.33
CA ARG A 30 9.97 7.28 -9.16
C ARG A 30 8.69 6.94 -8.40
N GLU A 31 8.61 5.72 -7.90
CA GLU A 31 7.50 5.33 -7.03
C GLU A 31 7.71 5.85 -5.61
N ILE A 32 6.62 6.29 -4.97
CA ILE A 32 6.61 6.68 -3.57
C ILE A 32 6.92 5.42 -2.75
N PRO A 33 7.96 5.44 -1.88
CA PRO A 33 8.36 4.28 -1.07
C PRO A 33 7.42 4.08 0.13
N LEU A 34 6.11 4.03 -0.16
CA LEU A 34 5.02 3.86 0.77
C LEU A 34 4.10 2.76 0.21
N HIS A 35 4.20 1.56 0.79
CA HIS A 35 3.52 0.38 0.26
C HIS A 35 2.82 -0.39 1.35
N THR A 36 1.84 -1.19 0.94
CA THR A 36 1.22 -2.18 1.84
C THR A 36 2.21 -3.29 2.18
N PHE A 37 1.95 -4.05 3.25
CA PHE A 37 2.74 -5.23 3.58
C PHE A 37 2.88 -6.20 2.38
N GLN A 38 1.79 -6.38 1.62
CA GLN A 38 1.82 -7.20 0.40
C GLN A 38 2.68 -6.59 -0.70
N GLY A 39 2.67 -5.25 -0.84
CA GLY A 39 3.53 -4.53 -1.77
C GLY A 39 5.01 -4.66 -1.43
N TRP A 40 5.35 -4.55 -0.14
CA TRP A 40 6.70 -4.81 0.35
C TRP A 40 7.13 -6.25 0.11
N ALA A 41 6.29 -7.23 0.47
CA ALA A 41 6.57 -8.64 0.23
C ALA A 41 6.74 -9.00 -1.26
N ALA A 42 6.06 -8.29 -2.17
CA ALA A 42 6.22 -8.48 -3.61
C ALA A 42 7.53 -7.91 -4.17
N ARG A 43 8.09 -6.87 -3.51
CA ARG A 43 9.36 -6.25 -3.90
C ARG A 43 10.57 -6.98 -3.32
N GLY A 44 10.39 -7.75 -2.26
CA GLY A 44 11.45 -8.54 -1.65
C GLY A 44 11.07 -9.09 -0.28
N ASN A 45 12.09 -9.62 0.41
CA ASN A 45 11.96 -10.19 1.74
C ASN A 45 11.95 -9.08 2.81
N TYR A 46 10.90 -8.25 2.83
CA TYR A 46 10.73 -7.20 3.84
C TYR A 46 9.80 -7.64 4.97
N ARG A 47 10.07 -7.20 6.19
CA ARG A 47 9.21 -7.33 7.37
C ARG A 47 9.00 -5.96 8.00
N ILE A 48 7.83 -5.72 8.58
CA ILE A 48 7.59 -4.51 9.38
C ILE A 48 8.34 -4.66 10.71
N LYS A 49 9.07 -3.61 11.12
CA LYS A 49 9.76 -3.58 12.42
C LYS A 49 8.75 -3.78 13.57
N ALA A 50 9.17 -4.49 14.61
CA ALA A 50 8.29 -4.77 15.75
C ALA A 50 7.93 -3.47 16.48
N GLY A 51 6.62 -3.20 16.64
CA GLY A 51 6.11 -2.00 17.31
C GLY A 51 5.70 -0.86 16.38
N GLU A 52 5.98 -0.96 15.07
CA GLU A 52 5.55 0.04 14.10
C GLU A 52 4.08 -0.13 13.70
N HIS A 53 3.33 0.96 13.72
CA HIS A 53 1.96 1.02 13.26
C HIS A 53 1.89 1.58 11.85
N GLY A 54 1.23 0.83 10.95
CA GLY A 54 1.00 1.29 9.58
C GLY A 54 -0.11 2.34 9.53
N ILE A 55 -0.04 3.20 8.52
CA ILE A 55 -1.06 4.22 8.28
C ILE A 55 -2.28 3.55 7.66
N GLU A 56 -3.43 3.69 8.30
CA GLU A 56 -4.70 3.16 7.79
C GLU A 56 -5.18 4.00 6.60
N THR A 57 -5.52 3.32 5.50
CA THR A 57 -6.12 3.92 4.31
C THR A 57 -7.09 2.95 3.64
N ARG A 58 -7.77 3.36 2.56
CA ARG A 58 -8.63 2.50 1.76
C ARG A 58 -8.11 2.45 0.32
N LEU A 59 -7.69 1.27 -0.14
CA LEU A 59 -7.21 1.06 -1.52
C LEU A 59 -8.24 0.32 -2.37
N TRP A 60 -8.24 0.60 -3.67
CA TRP A 60 -9.06 -0.16 -4.62
C TRP A 60 -8.46 -1.53 -4.85
N LYS A 61 -9.27 -2.56 -4.60
CA LYS A 61 -8.93 -3.96 -4.82
C LYS A 61 -9.87 -4.58 -5.83
N LYS A 62 -9.29 -5.28 -6.81
CA LYS A 62 -10.05 -6.04 -7.79
C LYS A 62 -10.69 -7.26 -7.13
N ARG A 63 -11.99 -7.50 -7.33
CA ARG A 63 -12.61 -8.77 -6.97
C ARG A 63 -12.00 -9.88 -7.84
N LYS A 64 -11.57 -10.96 -7.20
CA LYS A 64 -11.22 -12.18 -7.93
C LYS A 64 -12.52 -12.77 -8.49
N PRO A 65 -12.53 -13.27 -9.75
CA PRO A 65 -13.75 -13.76 -10.39
C PRO A 65 -14.34 -15.04 -9.79
N ASN A 66 -13.89 -15.54 -8.63
CA ASN A 66 -14.35 -16.81 -8.07
C ASN A 66 -14.82 -16.69 -6.61
N ASN A 67 -16.02 -17.20 -6.41
CA ASN A 67 -16.86 -17.37 -5.21
C ASN A 67 -17.67 -16.15 -4.71
N PRO A 68 -19.02 -16.16 -4.87
CA PRO A 68 -19.93 -15.16 -4.31
C PRO A 68 -20.12 -15.26 -2.78
N GLU A 69 -19.35 -16.09 -2.09
CA GLU A 69 -19.57 -16.37 -0.67
C GLU A 69 -18.37 -15.91 0.17
N LYS A 70 -18.42 -14.65 0.59
CA LYS A 70 -17.96 -14.17 1.91
C LYS A 70 -18.29 -12.70 2.04
N ASN A 71 -19.48 -12.44 2.57
CA ASN A 71 -19.86 -11.17 3.19
C ASN A 71 -18.77 -10.79 4.20
N SER A 72 -18.06 -9.70 3.93
CA SER A 72 -17.37 -8.95 4.97
C SER A 72 -17.91 -7.54 4.91
N HIS A 73 -18.48 -7.18 6.05
CA HIS A 73 -19.18 -5.98 6.42
C HIS A 73 -18.19 -4.79 6.38
N ASP A 74 -18.07 -4.13 5.23
CA ASP A 74 -17.44 -2.81 5.13
C ASP A 74 -18.16 -2.10 3.98
N GLU A 75 -18.85 -1.01 4.32
CA GLU A 75 -19.83 -0.30 3.50
C GLU A 75 -19.30 0.01 2.10
N LYS A 76 -19.92 -0.59 1.08
CA LYS A 76 -19.49 -0.49 -0.33
C LYS A 76 -20.29 0.57 -1.07
N GLN A 77 -19.60 1.62 -1.51
CA GLN A 77 -19.91 2.23 -2.79
C GLN A 77 -19.60 1.18 -3.87
N GLU A 78 -20.64 0.73 -4.56
CA GLU A 78 -20.55 -0.27 -5.62
C GLU A 78 -20.28 0.42 -6.96
N ASP A 79 -19.08 0.23 -7.50
CA ASP A 79 -18.82 0.46 -8.92
C ASP A 79 -19.00 -0.86 -9.68
N ASP A 80 -19.84 -0.85 -10.73
CA ASP A 80 -20.19 -1.95 -11.66
C ASP A 80 -18.96 -2.67 -12.30
N LYS A 81 -17.75 -2.20 -12.05
CA LYS A 81 -16.48 -2.67 -12.65
C LYS A 81 -15.78 -3.79 -11.87
N GLY A 82 -16.37 -4.30 -10.78
CA GLY A 82 -15.79 -5.41 -10.01
C GLY A 82 -14.60 -5.01 -9.12
N PHE A 83 -14.50 -3.74 -8.74
CA PHE A 83 -13.54 -3.25 -7.76
C PHE A 83 -14.27 -2.84 -6.48
N TYR A 84 -13.58 -2.89 -5.35
CA TYR A 84 -14.09 -2.40 -4.08
C TYR A 84 -12.97 -1.72 -3.31
N LEU A 85 -13.32 -0.68 -2.56
CA LEU A 85 -12.43 -0.08 -1.56
C LEU A 85 -12.32 -1.04 -0.37
N THR A 86 -11.09 -1.25 0.10
CA THR A 86 -10.83 -2.07 1.28
C THR A 86 -9.81 -1.39 2.16
N LYS A 87 -9.97 -1.54 3.47
CA LYS A 87 -9.00 -1.08 4.45
C LYS A 87 -7.63 -1.71 4.20
N ALA A 88 -6.60 -0.87 4.17
CA ALA A 88 -5.23 -1.22 3.91
C ALA A 88 -4.32 -0.44 4.87
N TYR A 89 -3.17 -1.01 5.17
CA TYR A 89 -2.14 -0.38 6.00
C TYR A 89 -0.91 -0.13 5.14
N LEU A 90 -0.45 1.11 5.11
CA LEU A 90 0.75 1.53 4.40
C LEU A 90 1.93 1.66 5.38
N PHE A 91 3.11 1.25 4.92
CA PHE A 91 4.35 1.29 5.66
C PHE A 91 5.43 1.95 4.81
N SER A 92 6.21 2.84 5.41
CA SER A 92 7.34 3.47 4.75
C SER A 92 8.54 2.53 4.70
N ALA A 93 9.53 2.86 3.85
CA ALA A 93 10.80 2.14 3.80
C ALA A 93 11.54 2.13 5.15
N ASP A 94 11.35 3.15 5.98
CA ASP A 94 11.99 3.25 7.29
C ASP A 94 11.34 2.32 8.32
N GLN A 95 10.06 2.01 8.17
CA GLN A 95 9.30 1.11 9.05
C GLN A 95 9.49 -0.37 8.75
N VAL A 96 10.18 -0.70 7.64
CA VAL A 96 10.45 -2.08 7.24
C VAL A 96 11.93 -2.43 7.39
N GLU A 97 12.20 -3.68 7.71
CA GLU A 97 13.52 -4.28 7.79
C GLU A 97 13.61 -5.45 6.80
N ILE A 98 14.80 -5.67 6.25
CA ILE A 98 15.03 -6.84 5.40
C ILE A 98 15.09 -8.07 6.32
N ARG A 99 14.34 -9.10 5.94
CA ARG A 99 14.51 -10.45 6.49
C ARG A 99 15.86 -10.98 6.01
N GLU A 100 16.87 -10.93 6.88
CA GLU A 100 18.22 -11.46 6.64
C GLU A 100 18.27 -12.99 6.37
N ASP A 101 17.13 -13.69 6.43
CA ASP A 101 17.04 -15.14 6.28
C ASP A 101 17.29 -15.71 4.87
N ILE A 102 17.62 -14.91 3.85
CA ILE A 102 18.10 -15.43 2.56
C ILE A 102 19.38 -14.71 2.11
N LYS A 103 20.53 -15.37 2.33
CA LYS A 103 21.76 -15.10 1.57
C LYS A 103 21.41 -15.17 0.09
N CYS A 104 21.60 -14.07 -0.63
CA CYS A 104 21.72 -14.10 -2.08
C CYS A 104 22.76 -15.17 -2.45
N VAL A 105 22.31 -16.31 -2.95
CA VAL A 105 23.17 -17.20 -3.73
C VAL A 105 23.28 -16.52 -5.09
N VAL A 106 24.42 -15.84 -5.28
CA VAL A 106 24.86 -15.28 -6.56
C VAL A 106 25.07 -16.40 -7.57
#